data_AF-A0A2S2PLA2-F1
#
_entry.id   AF-A0A2S2PLA2-F1
#
_cell.length_a   1.000
_cell.length_b   1.000
_cell.length_c   1.000
_cell.angle_alpha   90.00
_cell.angle_beta   90.00
_cell.angle_gamma   90.00
#
_symmetry.space_group_name_H-M   'P 1'
#
loop_
_entity.id
_entity.type
_entity.pdbx_description
1 polymer ?
#
loop_
_entity_poly.entity_id
_entity_poly.type
_entity_poly.pdbx_seq_one_letter_code
_entity_poly.pdbx_strand_id
1 'polypeptide(L)'
;MFNDQQKHGNLIFDEISLRTSISVNCTTLTYSGLKDYGNEMPCEHYGQKADHALVFMFQSYAANFSQPIAVFKTKGPVKGYILAQLVIKAICLLENSGALVDGLVSDGASTNRKLWNEFGVSGKLNESKNFFTHPLNDKRKVYVFSDAPHLIKTVRNRLHNNKYLKVSDTKKCISWFHFLEMHKI
;
A
#
# COMPACT_ATOMS: atom_id res chain seq x y z
N MET A 1 3.73 23.87 -16.58
CA MET A 1 2.47 23.32 -16.02
C MET A 1 2.30 21.94 -16.63
N PHE A 2 1.96 20.90 -15.85
CA PHE A 2 1.78 19.55 -16.39
C PHE A 2 0.60 19.50 -17.35
N ASN A 3 0.73 18.72 -18.44
CA ASN A 3 -0.37 18.42 -19.35
C ASN A 3 -1.41 17.56 -18.62
N ASP A 4 -2.66 17.53 -19.10
CA ASP A 4 -3.72 16.80 -18.39
C ASP A 4 -3.40 15.32 -18.18
N GLN A 5 -2.83 14.65 -19.18
CA GLN A 5 -2.37 13.25 -19.05
C GLN A 5 -1.28 13.05 -17.97
N GLN A 6 -0.43 14.05 -17.74
CA GLN A 6 0.65 13.97 -16.76
C GLN A 6 0.17 14.19 -15.32
N LYS A 7 -1.03 14.76 -15.15
CA LYS A 7 -1.67 14.92 -13.84
C LYS A 7 -2.24 13.61 -13.31
N HIS A 8 -2.57 12.67 -14.19
CA HIS A 8 -3.10 11.35 -13.85
C HIS A 8 -2.00 10.44 -13.28
N GLY A 9 -2.30 9.75 -12.18
CA GLY A 9 -1.34 8.89 -11.52
C GLY A 9 -1.92 7.96 -10.46
N ASN A 10 -1.00 7.24 -9.83
CA ASN A 10 -1.24 6.30 -8.74
C ASN A 10 -0.81 6.86 -7.40
N LEU A 11 -1.62 6.59 -6.39
CA LEU A 11 -1.22 6.67 -5.00
C LEU A 11 -0.65 5.31 -4.56
N ILE A 12 0.62 5.30 -4.18
CA ILE A 12 1.35 4.12 -3.74
C ILE A 12 1.65 4.29 -2.26
N PHE A 13 1.48 3.24 -1.46
CA PHE A 13 1.89 3.28 -0.07
C PHE A 13 2.43 1.94 0.42
N ASP A 14 3.38 2.02 1.34
CA ASP A 14 3.99 0.86 2.00
C ASP A 14 4.48 1.23 3.39
N GLU A 15 4.70 0.22 4.23
CA GLU A 15 5.24 0.36 5.58
C GLU A 15 6.71 -0.05 5.63
N ILE A 16 7.54 0.79 6.26
CA ILE A 16 8.98 0.56 6.41
C ILE A 16 9.28 0.38 7.90
N SER A 17 10.03 -0.67 8.26
CA SER A 17 10.52 -0.85 9.62
C SER A 17 11.60 0.18 9.99
N LEU A 18 11.47 0.79 11.16
CA LEU A 18 12.38 1.78 11.71
C LEU A 18 13.10 1.26 12.94
N ARG A 19 14.31 1.78 13.17
CA ARG A 19 14.96 1.65 14.47
C ARG A 19 14.27 2.57 15.48
N THR A 20 13.84 2.01 16.60
CA THR A 20 13.25 2.81 17.68
C THR A 20 14.30 3.73 18.30
N SER A 21 14.06 5.04 18.25
CA SER A 21 14.90 6.04 18.89
C SER A 21 14.10 7.30 19.16
N ILE A 22 14.44 8.03 20.22
CA ILE A 22 13.90 9.36 20.47
C ILE A 22 15.02 10.36 20.23
N SER A 23 14.76 11.38 19.44
CA SER A 23 15.68 12.49 19.18
C SER A 23 15.03 13.80 19.58
N VAL A 24 15.77 14.65 20.28
CA VAL A 24 15.33 16.00 20.66
C VAL A 24 15.97 17.00 19.71
N ASN A 25 15.16 17.87 19.11
CA ASN A 25 15.64 19.03 18.39
C ASN A 25 15.61 20.22 19.35
N CYS A 26 16.79 20.65 19.81
CA CYS A 26 16.93 21.74 20.77
C CYS A 26 16.56 23.11 20.18
N THR A 27 16.61 23.27 18.85
CA THR A 27 16.28 24.53 18.18
C THR A 27 14.78 24.76 18.12
N THR A 28 14.01 23.71 17.80
CA THR A 28 12.54 23.78 17.73
C THR A 28 11.86 23.38 19.03
N LEU A 29 12.62 22.91 20.02
CA LEU A 29 12.13 22.32 21.28
C LEU A 29 11.12 21.18 21.05
N THR A 30 11.26 20.44 19.95
CA THR A 30 10.40 19.30 19.61
C THR A 30 11.15 17.99 19.80
N TYR A 31 10.45 16.95 20.23
CA TYR A 31 10.96 15.58 20.20
C TYR A 31 10.36 14.80 19.03
N SER A 32 11.16 13.89 18.45
CA SER A 32 10.77 12.97 17.38
C SER A 32 11.01 11.52 17.81
N GLY A 33 10.35 10.58 17.14
CA GLY A 33 10.49 9.14 17.43
C GLY A 33 9.29 8.50 18.14
N LEU A 34 8.21 9.26 18.33
CA LEU A 34 6.94 8.72 18.83
C LEU A 34 5.95 8.51 17.68
N LYS A 35 4.99 7.61 17.91
CA LYS A 35 3.84 7.34 17.05
C LYS A 35 3.03 8.63 16.84
N ASP A 36 2.72 8.92 15.58
CA ASP A 36 2.11 10.17 15.15
C ASP A 36 1.40 9.98 13.80
N TYR A 37 0.07 10.16 13.81
CA TYR A 37 -0.80 10.13 12.63
C TYR A 37 -1.25 11.55 12.21
N GLY A 38 -0.68 12.61 12.79
CA GLY A 38 -1.16 13.98 12.66
C GLY A 38 -2.29 14.33 13.63
N ASN A 39 -2.53 15.64 13.80
CA ASN A 39 -3.39 16.21 14.85
C ASN A 39 -4.90 15.90 14.73
N GLU A 40 -5.34 15.22 13.68
CA GLU A 40 -6.76 15.02 13.38
C GLU A 40 -7.24 13.57 13.59
N MET A 41 -6.34 12.64 13.91
CA MET A 41 -6.68 11.23 14.12
C MET A 41 -6.59 10.88 15.61
N PRO A 42 -7.55 10.15 16.19
CA PRO A 42 -7.46 9.71 17.58
C PRO A 42 -6.27 8.77 17.74
N CYS A 43 -5.19 9.26 18.35
CA CYS A 43 -4.05 8.44 18.73
C CYS A 43 -4.31 7.79 20.08
N GLU A 44 -4.98 6.63 20.06
CA GLU A 44 -4.97 5.72 21.21
C GLU A 44 -3.51 5.38 21.53
N HIS A 45 -3.09 5.68 22.77
CA HIS A 45 -1.73 5.52 23.29
C HIS A 45 -0.70 6.55 22.81
N TYR A 46 -0.90 7.82 23.21
CA TYR A 46 0.15 8.84 23.19
C TYR A 46 1.42 8.32 23.90
N GLY A 47 2.60 8.58 23.32
CA GLY A 47 3.88 8.30 23.98
C GLY A 47 4.61 7.02 23.55
N GLN A 48 4.04 6.19 22.66
CA GLN A 48 4.73 4.99 22.19
C GLN A 48 5.84 5.30 21.18
N LYS A 49 7.01 4.66 21.33
CA LYS A 49 8.12 4.78 20.38
C LYS A 49 7.75 4.14 19.04
N ALA A 50 7.84 4.92 17.97
CA ALA A 50 7.59 4.44 16.62
C ALA A 50 8.67 3.42 16.20
N ASP A 51 8.23 2.34 15.59
CA ASP A 51 9.08 1.28 15.02
C ASP A 51 8.77 1.00 13.55
N HIS A 52 7.78 1.69 12.97
CA HIS A 52 7.45 1.64 11.55
C HIS A 52 7.15 3.06 11.04
N ALA A 53 7.26 3.25 9.72
CA ALA A 53 6.79 4.43 9.02
C ALA A 53 5.91 4.01 7.85
N LEU A 54 4.69 4.55 7.81
CA LEU A 54 3.81 4.45 6.65
C LEU A 54 4.14 5.60 5.70
N VAL A 55 4.53 5.28 4.48
CA VAL A 55 4.91 6.26 3.46
C VAL A 55 3.89 6.24 2.33
N PHE A 56 3.41 7.42 1.96
CA PHE A 56 2.59 7.63 0.76
C PHE A 56 3.41 8.34 -0.30
N MET A 57 3.29 7.87 -1.54
CA MET A 57 3.96 8.42 -2.71
C MET A 57 2.97 8.53 -3.86
N PHE A 58 3.00 9.67 -4.56
CA PHE A 58 2.29 9.81 -5.83
C PHE A 58 3.24 9.53 -6.98
N GLN A 59 2.78 8.76 -7.97
CA GLN A 59 3.51 8.47 -9.20
C GLN A 59 2.63 8.82 -10.40
N SER A 60 3.13 9.70 -11.28
CA SER A 60 2.44 10.02 -12.55
C SER A 60 2.54 8.85 -13.53
N TYR A 61 1.51 8.67 -14.35
CA TYR A 61 1.53 7.68 -15.44
C TYR A 61 2.32 8.15 -16.65
N ALA A 62 2.11 9.41 -17.05
CA ALA A 62 2.63 9.95 -18.31
C ALA A 62 3.92 10.77 -18.12
N ALA A 63 4.26 11.14 -16.88
CA ALA A 63 5.54 11.77 -16.55
C ALA A 63 6.40 10.84 -15.70
N ASN A 64 7.71 10.88 -15.91
CA ASN A 64 8.66 10.19 -15.04
C ASN A 64 8.84 10.99 -13.73
N PHE A 65 7.77 11.08 -12.96
CA PHE A 65 7.65 11.89 -11.76
C PHE A 65 7.04 11.07 -10.63
N SER A 66 7.77 10.99 -9.53
CA SER A 66 7.34 10.37 -8.29
C SER A 66 7.70 11.27 -7.12
N GLN A 67 6.76 11.48 -6.20
CA GLN A 67 6.97 12.35 -5.04
C GLN A 67 6.36 11.72 -3.78
N PRO A 68 7.13 11.60 -2.67
CA PRO A 68 6.58 11.30 -1.37
C PRO A 68 5.66 12.44 -0.91
N ILE A 69 4.42 12.12 -0.55
CA ILE A 69 3.40 13.12 -0.18
C ILE A 69 3.17 13.18 1.32
N ALA A 70 3.35 12.07 2.03
CA ALA A 70 3.12 11.98 3.46
C ALA A 70 3.92 10.83 4.06
N VAL A 71 4.36 11.03 5.30
CA VAL A 71 5.04 10.01 6.12
C VAL A 71 4.43 10.06 7.51
N PHE A 72 3.95 8.91 7.97
CA PHE A 72 3.38 8.76 9.31
C PHE A 72 4.24 7.81 10.14
N LYS A 73 4.52 8.19 11.38
CA LYS A 73 5.31 7.35 12.31
C LYS A 73 4.35 6.45 13.07
N THR A 74 4.57 5.15 13.03
CA THR A 74 3.59 4.18 13.54
C THR A 74 4.25 3.21 14.53
N LYS A 75 3.42 2.63 15.40
CA LYS A 75 3.80 1.49 16.25
C LYS A 75 3.16 0.25 15.68
N GLY A 76 3.96 -0.57 14.99
CA GLY A 76 3.50 -1.69 14.19
C GLY A 76 2.65 -1.27 12.98
N PRO A 77 1.99 -2.26 12.35
CA PRO A 77 1.10 -2.01 11.22
C PRO A 77 -0.07 -1.13 11.58
N VAL A 78 -0.44 -0.21 10.69
CA VAL A 78 -1.57 0.70 10.89
C VAL A 78 -2.89 -0.10 10.92
N LYS A 79 -3.88 0.31 11.71
CA LYS A 79 -5.20 -0.34 11.68
C LYS A 79 -5.88 -0.02 10.34
N GLY A 80 -6.53 -1.01 9.71
CA GLY A 80 -7.11 -0.87 8.36
C GLY A 80 -8.07 0.33 8.19
N TYR A 81 -8.91 0.63 9.18
CA TYR A 81 -9.83 1.79 9.12
C TYR A 81 -9.09 3.14 9.18
N ILE A 82 -8.01 3.24 9.99
CA ILE A 82 -7.17 4.45 10.06
C ILE A 82 -6.49 4.63 8.70
N LEU A 83 -5.95 3.55 8.14
CA LEU A 83 -5.33 3.57 6.82
C LEU A 83 -6.32 4.03 5.74
N ALA A 84 -7.60 3.61 5.82
CA ALA A 84 -8.65 4.06 4.89
C ALA A 84 -8.89 5.57 4.98
N GLN A 85 -8.95 6.11 6.19
CA GLN A 85 -9.10 7.55 6.42
C GLN A 85 -7.90 8.34 5.87
N LEU A 86 -6.67 7.84 6.09
CA LEU A 86 -5.45 8.44 5.56
C LEU A 86 -5.41 8.42 4.03
N VAL A 87 -5.80 7.30 3.40
CA VAL A 87 -5.88 7.17 1.93
C VAL A 87 -6.90 8.16 1.35
N ILE A 88 -8.11 8.23 1.91
CA ILE A 88 -9.13 9.19 1.45
C ILE A 88 -8.60 10.62 1.57
N LYS A 89 -7.99 10.97 2.71
CA LYS A 89 -7.44 12.31 2.92
C LYS A 89 -6.31 12.63 1.93
N ALA A 90 -5.43 11.68 1.67
CA ALA A 90 -4.36 11.84 0.68
C ALA A 90 -4.92 12.09 -0.73
N ILE A 91 -5.93 11.32 -1.15
CA ILE A 91 -6.61 11.52 -2.44
C ILE A 91 -7.20 12.93 -2.51
N CYS A 92 -7.94 13.36 -1.49
CA CYS A 92 -8.56 14.68 -1.48
C CYS A 92 -7.53 15.83 -1.57
N LEU A 93 -6.41 15.73 -0.85
CA LEU A 93 -5.36 16.75 -0.87
C LEU A 93 -4.63 16.81 -2.22
N LEU A 94 -4.38 15.66 -2.85
CA LEU A 94 -3.76 15.58 -4.17
C LEU A 94 -4.65 16.19 -5.25
N GLU A 95 -5.92 15.82 -5.26
CA GLU A 95 -6.90 16.30 -6.23
C GLU A 95 -7.12 17.81 -6.11
N ASN A 96 -7.21 18.34 -4.89
CA ASN A 96 -7.26 19.78 -4.65
C ASN A 96 -6.00 20.52 -5.11
N SER A 97 -4.85 19.83 -5.18
CA SER A 97 -3.59 20.37 -5.70
C SER A 97 -3.45 20.22 -7.22
N GLY A 98 -4.42 19.58 -7.88
CA GLY A 98 -4.44 19.34 -9.33
C GLY A 98 -3.79 18.02 -9.79
N ALA A 99 -3.39 17.15 -8.87
CA ALA A 99 -2.92 15.80 -9.16
C ALA A 99 -4.10 14.81 -9.12
N LEU A 100 -4.35 14.13 -10.23
CA LEU A 100 -5.52 13.27 -10.40
C LEU A 100 -5.16 11.83 -10.03
N VAL A 101 -5.82 11.29 -9.00
CA VAL A 101 -5.57 9.92 -8.52
C VAL A 101 -6.57 8.97 -9.14
N ASP A 102 -6.09 8.09 -10.01
CA ASP A 102 -6.93 7.09 -10.68
C ASP A 102 -6.69 5.68 -10.17
N GLY A 103 -5.61 5.46 -9.41
CA GLY A 103 -5.34 4.18 -8.82
C GLY A 103 -4.62 4.22 -7.48
N LEU A 104 -4.73 3.11 -6.78
CA LEU A 104 -4.19 2.86 -5.46
C LEU A 104 -3.37 1.57 -5.52
N VAL A 105 -2.11 1.60 -5.09
CA VAL A 105 -1.23 0.43 -5.09
C VAL A 105 -0.75 0.14 -3.68
N SER A 106 -0.93 -1.11 -3.25
CA SER A 106 -0.43 -1.60 -1.95
C SER A 106 0.01 -3.05 -2.02
N ASP A 107 0.77 -3.48 -1.02
CA ASP A 107 1.05 -4.91 -0.86
C ASP A 107 -0.22 -5.70 -0.46
N GLY A 108 -0.08 -7.03 -0.41
CA GLY A 108 -1.16 -7.94 -0.04
C GLY A 108 -1.20 -8.31 1.45
N ALA A 109 -0.64 -7.50 2.35
CA ALA A 109 -0.65 -7.77 3.79
C ALA A 109 -2.06 -7.76 4.38
N SER A 110 -2.25 -8.37 5.54
CA SER A 110 -3.57 -8.51 6.19
C SER A 110 -4.23 -7.17 6.47
N THR A 111 -3.46 -6.16 6.87
CA THR A 111 -3.93 -4.77 7.06
C THR A 111 -4.44 -4.16 5.76
N ASN A 112 -3.67 -4.28 4.67
CA ASN A 112 -4.03 -3.71 3.38
C ASN A 112 -5.25 -4.41 2.75
N ARG A 113 -5.44 -5.71 3.01
CA ARG A 113 -6.69 -6.40 2.64
C ARG A 113 -7.90 -5.90 3.43
N LYS A 114 -7.73 -5.54 4.71
CA LYS A 114 -8.82 -4.90 5.47
C LYS A 114 -9.20 -3.56 4.87
N LEU A 115 -8.21 -2.72 4.52
CA LEU A 115 -8.42 -1.48 3.79
C LEU A 115 -9.23 -1.71 2.49
N TRP A 116 -8.87 -2.72 1.70
CA TRP A 116 -9.61 -3.03 0.47
C TRP A 116 -11.07 -3.39 0.77
N ASN A 117 -11.32 -4.18 1.81
CA ASN A 117 -12.68 -4.52 2.23
C ASN A 117 -13.48 -3.28 2.68
N GLU A 118 -12.86 -2.32 3.38
CA GLU A 118 -13.52 -1.05 3.75
C GLU A 118 -13.95 -0.24 2.52
N PHE A 119 -13.18 -0.30 1.42
CA PHE A 119 -13.56 0.30 0.14
C PHE A 119 -14.52 -0.57 -0.70
N GLY A 120 -14.93 -1.73 -0.18
CA GLY A 120 -15.77 -2.68 -0.89
C GLY A 120 -15.08 -3.32 -2.10
N VAL A 121 -13.74 -3.39 -2.07
CA VAL A 121 -12.92 -4.09 -3.07
C VAL A 121 -12.83 -5.56 -2.69
N SER A 122 -13.13 -6.44 -3.65
CA SER A 122 -13.17 -7.88 -3.48
C SER A 122 -12.39 -8.56 -4.61
N GLY A 123 -11.53 -9.51 -4.24
CA GLY A 123 -10.83 -10.39 -5.18
C GLY A 123 -11.43 -11.79 -5.27
N LYS A 124 -12.66 -12.01 -4.78
CA LYS A 124 -13.31 -13.32 -4.84
C LYS A 124 -13.55 -13.74 -6.28
N LEU A 125 -13.33 -15.02 -6.57
CA LEU A 125 -13.63 -15.61 -7.87
C LEU A 125 -15.14 -15.42 -8.15
N ASN A 126 -15.48 -14.87 -9.32
CA ASN A 126 -16.84 -14.53 -9.77
C ASN A 126 -17.51 -13.32 -9.08
N GLU A 127 -16.88 -12.69 -8.09
CA GLU A 127 -17.36 -11.47 -7.40
C GLU A 127 -16.23 -10.44 -7.29
N SER A 128 -15.46 -10.28 -8.37
CA SER A 128 -14.31 -9.38 -8.39
C SER A 128 -14.77 -7.94 -8.58
N LYS A 129 -14.46 -7.09 -7.61
CA LYS A 129 -14.61 -5.63 -7.69
C LYS A 129 -13.29 -5.01 -7.30
N ASN A 130 -12.61 -4.36 -8.23
CA ASN A 130 -11.27 -3.80 -8.05
C ASN A 130 -11.25 -2.27 -8.01
N PHE A 131 -12.37 -1.61 -7.73
CA PHE A 131 -12.45 -0.15 -7.68
C PHE A 131 -13.44 0.31 -6.62
N PHE A 132 -13.29 1.57 -6.20
CA PHE A 132 -14.27 2.31 -5.43
C PHE A 132 -14.55 3.67 -6.09
N THR A 133 -15.66 4.29 -5.72
CA THR A 133 -16.06 5.61 -6.24
C THR A 133 -15.13 6.69 -5.70
N HIS A 134 -14.67 7.60 -6.55
CA HIS A 134 -13.73 8.65 -6.16
C HIS A 134 -14.38 9.60 -5.13
N PRO A 135 -13.71 9.92 -4.01
CA PRO A 135 -14.33 10.62 -2.87
C PRO A 135 -14.80 12.05 -3.18
N LEU A 136 -14.23 12.69 -4.21
CA LEU A 136 -14.62 14.05 -4.64
C LEU A 136 -15.44 14.07 -5.94
N ASN A 137 -15.64 12.93 -6.61
CA ASN A 137 -16.30 12.90 -7.91
C ASN A 137 -16.96 11.54 -8.18
N ASP A 138 -18.29 11.49 -8.06
CA ASP A 138 -19.07 10.25 -8.20
C ASP A 138 -18.99 9.60 -9.58
N LYS A 139 -18.53 10.33 -10.60
CA LYS A 139 -18.35 9.81 -11.97
C LYS A 139 -16.99 9.14 -12.18
N ARG A 140 -16.03 9.36 -11.28
CA ARG A 140 -14.67 8.79 -11.35
C ARG A 140 -14.55 7.59 -10.43
N LYS A 141 -13.68 6.66 -10.82
CA LYS A 141 -13.35 5.46 -10.07
C LYS A 141 -11.87 5.48 -9.74
N VAL A 142 -11.54 5.00 -8.54
CA VAL A 142 -10.15 4.72 -8.15
C VAL A 142 -9.97 3.22 -8.17
N TYR A 143 -9.05 2.75 -9.01
CA TYR A 143 -8.75 1.32 -9.17
C TYR A 143 -7.71 0.87 -8.15
N VAL A 144 -7.93 -0.27 -7.51
CA VAL A 144 -7.03 -0.83 -6.51
C VAL A 144 -6.22 -1.95 -7.14
N PHE A 145 -4.90 -1.84 -7.02
CA PHE A 145 -3.92 -2.78 -7.52
C PHE A 145 -3.07 -3.33 -6.37
N SER A 146 -2.64 -4.57 -6.53
CA SER A 146 -1.66 -5.19 -5.63
C SER A 146 -0.26 -5.11 -6.24
N ASP A 147 0.77 -5.01 -5.40
CA ASP A 147 2.17 -5.14 -5.82
C ASP A 147 2.43 -6.52 -6.49
N ALA A 148 2.51 -6.50 -7.83
CA ALA A 148 2.70 -7.70 -8.64
C ALA A 148 4.01 -8.45 -8.31
N PRO A 149 5.18 -7.79 -8.20
CA PRO A 149 6.38 -8.41 -7.63
C PRO A 149 6.16 -9.15 -6.32
N HIS A 150 5.39 -8.58 -5.38
CA HIS A 150 5.07 -9.25 -4.12
C HIS A 150 4.26 -10.53 -4.35
N LEU A 151 3.22 -10.47 -5.18
CA LEU A 151 2.40 -11.65 -5.51
C LEU A 151 3.24 -12.78 -6.10
N ILE A 152 4.13 -12.47 -7.06
CA ILE A 152 5.01 -13.46 -7.68
C ILE A 152 5.94 -14.08 -6.62
N LYS A 153 6.53 -13.27 -5.74
CA LYS A 153 7.34 -13.77 -4.61
C LYS A 153 6.53 -14.69 -3.70
N THR A 154 5.28 -14.36 -3.37
CA THR A 154 4.41 -15.20 -2.54
C THR A 154 4.14 -16.55 -3.20
N VAL A 155 3.81 -16.57 -4.49
CA VAL A 155 3.58 -17.82 -5.25
C VAL A 155 4.85 -18.68 -5.26
N ARG A 156 6.00 -18.06 -5.56
CA ARG A 156 7.31 -18.74 -5.52
C ARG A 156 7.61 -19.32 -4.14
N ASN A 157 7.45 -18.54 -3.07
CA ASN A 157 7.70 -19.00 -1.70
C ASN A 157 6.76 -20.14 -1.30
N ARG A 158 5.50 -20.09 -1.72
CA ARG A 158 4.54 -21.20 -1.51
C ARG A 158 5.00 -22.47 -2.21
N LEU A 159 5.41 -22.37 -3.47
CA LEU A 159 5.93 -23.51 -4.22
C LEU A 159 7.22 -24.05 -3.61
N HIS A 160 8.15 -23.18 -3.21
CA HIS A 160 9.40 -23.57 -2.56
C HIS A 160 9.16 -24.30 -1.23
N ASN A 161 8.22 -23.83 -0.40
CA ASN A 161 7.99 -24.41 0.92
C ASN A 161 7.20 -25.72 0.84
N ASN A 162 6.18 -25.78 -0.02
CA ASN A 162 5.32 -26.96 -0.15
C ASN A 162 5.82 -27.98 -1.17
N LYS A 163 6.82 -27.62 -1.98
CA LYS A 163 7.39 -28.36 -3.11
C LYS A 163 6.44 -28.65 -4.27
N TYR A 164 5.13 -28.57 -4.06
CA TYR A 164 4.11 -28.84 -5.06
C TYR A 164 3.01 -27.78 -5.03
N LEU A 165 2.53 -27.41 -6.21
CA LEU A 165 1.41 -26.51 -6.40
C LEU A 165 0.38 -27.15 -7.35
N LYS A 166 -0.84 -27.33 -6.86
CA LYS A 166 -1.95 -27.90 -7.62
C LYS A 166 -2.82 -26.76 -8.14
N VAL A 167 -2.92 -26.63 -9.47
CA VAL A 167 -3.70 -25.57 -10.14
C VAL A 167 -5.17 -25.98 -10.32
N SER A 168 -5.43 -27.28 -10.49
CA SER A 168 -6.77 -27.85 -10.66
C SER A 168 -6.75 -29.32 -10.26
N ASP A 169 -7.90 -29.87 -9.89
CA ASP A 169 -8.01 -31.28 -9.53
C ASP A 169 -7.68 -32.25 -10.67
N THR A 170 -7.84 -31.81 -11.91
CA THR A 170 -7.59 -32.61 -13.12
C THR A 170 -6.17 -32.46 -13.67
N LYS A 171 -5.42 -31.44 -13.25
CA LYS A 171 -4.08 -31.14 -13.79
C LYS A 171 -2.99 -31.69 -12.88
N LYS A 172 -1.88 -32.13 -13.50
CA LYS A 172 -0.67 -32.53 -12.76
C LYS A 172 -0.13 -31.36 -11.92
N CYS A 173 0.40 -31.68 -10.75
CA CYS A 173 1.01 -30.68 -9.87
C CYS A 173 2.28 -30.10 -10.49
N ILE A 174 2.47 -28.79 -10.29
CA ILE A 174 3.73 -28.11 -10.58
C ILE A 174 4.69 -28.43 -9.44
N SER A 175 5.87 -28.97 -9.74
CA SER A 175 6.88 -29.33 -8.74
C SER A 175 8.04 -28.33 -8.72
N TRP A 176 8.55 -28.03 -7.52
CA TRP A 176 9.78 -27.28 -7.33
C TRP A 176 10.99 -27.99 -7.95
N PHE A 177 10.97 -29.33 -8.03
CA PHE A 177 12.09 -30.10 -8.57
C PHE A 177 12.33 -29.84 -10.06
N HIS A 178 11.30 -29.47 -10.84
CA HIS A 178 11.47 -29.07 -12.24
C HIS A 178 12.45 -27.89 -12.38
N PHE A 179 12.44 -26.95 -11.43
CA PHE A 179 13.37 -25.82 -11.44
C PHE A 179 14.80 -26.24 -11.08
N LEU A 180 14.96 -27.20 -10.15
CA LEU A 180 16.28 -27.70 -9.74
C LEU A 180 16.94 -28.51 -10.86
N GLU A 181 16.18 -29.27 -11.63
CA GLU A 181 16.69 -30.03 -12.77
C GLU A 181 17.15 -29.11 -13.90
N MET A 182 16.34 -28.10 -14.24
CA MET A 182 16.71 -27.11 -15.26
C MET A 182 17.97 -26.31 -14.90
N HIS A 183 18.21 -26.03 -13.62
CA HIS A 183 19.39 -25.27 -13.17
C HIS A 183 20.69 -26.10 -13.13
N LYS A 184 20.60 -27.43 -13.32
CA LYS A 184 21.77 -28.31 -13.42
C LYS A 184 22.29 -28.45 -14.85
N ILE A 185 21.52 -27.97 -15.83
CA ILE A 185 21.89 -27.88 -17.26
C ILE A 185 22.64 -26.57 -17.46
#